data_AF-A0A2T0FDU9-F1
#
_entry.id   AF-A0A2T0FDU9-F1
#
_cell.length_a   1.000
_cell.length_b   1.000
_cell.length_c   1.000
_cell.angle_alpha   90.00
_cell.angle_beta   90.00
_cell.angle_gamma   90.00
#
_symmetry.space_group_name_H-M   'P 1'
#
loop_
_entity.id
_entity.type
_entity.pdbx_description
1 polymer ?
#
loop_
_entity_poly.entity_id
_entity_poly.type
_entity_poly.pdbx_seq_one_letter_code
_entity_poly.pdbx_strand_id
1 'polypeptide(L)'
;MSLEDQTAKLSLAAVYVSDQGSDETGKGTEQAPYATPAYAFYISKSEKILVLKEGKYEDISPSALKKAKKGADGLAKKAEKAKKAAEAASAKADVESERLEASKNIVITAPSGVEEAVRTKIIKATPYRGKRIQVSGWIHRLRQQKGFTFIVLRDGTGLLQVILSGDLSNAYQTQRLTLESTITVYGELHPLPEGKSAPGGHELVADYYEVVGLAPSGDDAFSNQLQADTDPSILLDRRHLALRGDALTSIMKVRAALLKSIRSVYEDEGITEVTPPCLVQSMVEGGSTLFKLDYYGQNAYLTQSSQLYLETCVPALGDVYCIQESFRAERSHTRRHLSEYTHIEAELGFLTFEELLGHVERMFVSLVDKVLKDPVAGPLVKQLNPKFEPPQLPFMRMTYVDALEWLNEHGIPNEDGEEFKFGDDIAEAAERKMTDTINKPILLTRFPVEIKSFYMEKCKDDPRVTESVDVLMPNVGEVMGGSMRISKLDELMAAFKRENMDPAPYYWFSDVRKYGAFPHGGYGLGTERILAWLCDRFTVRDCSLYPRFPVAVTVPVAIAIAACGFEVLGAAISTRATLRLAVAVTKPVRSAAAPALSALLVNQLVER
;
A
#
# COMPACT_ATOMS: atom_id res chain seq x y z
N MET A 1 33.76 65.86 -35.29
CA MET A 1 34.30 65.30 -36.55
C MET A 1 33.12 64.81 -37.38
N SER A 2 33.23 64.96 -38.71
CA SER A 2 32.15 65.31 -39.65
C SER A 2 31.03 64.28 -39.85
N LEU A 3 29.93 64.79 -40.40
CA LEU A 3 28.71 64.14 -40.91
C LEU A 3 28.94 63.11 -42.06
N GLU A 4 30.14 62.53 -42.19
CA GLU A 4 30.51 61.61 -43.30
C GLU A 4 30.53 60.12 -42.92
N ASP A 5 30.31 59.75 -41.65
CA ASP A 5 30.19 58.34 -41.24
C ASP A 5 28.73 57.82 -41.16
N GLN A 6 27.75 58.63 -41.62
CA GLN A 6 26.32 58.25 -41.60
C GLN A 6 25.81 57.56 -42.87
N THR A 7 26.66 57.19 -43.82
CA THR A 7 26.22 56.43 -45.02
C THR A 7 27.27 55.43 -45.51
N ALA A 8 27.47 54.35 -44.77
CA ALA A 8 28.13 53.13 -45.25
C ALA A 8 27.29 51.89 -44.93
N LYS A 9 26.43 51.53 -45.90
CA LYS A 9 25.81 50.20 -46.14
C LYS A 9 25.80 49.22 -44.96
N LEU A 10 24.60 49.00 -44.40
CA LEU A 10 24.19 47.73 -43.77
C LEU A 10 24.38 46.56 -44.75
N SER A 11 25.60 46.04 -44.89
CA SER A 11 25.81 44.68 -45.37
C SER A 11 25.64 43.77 -44.16
N LEU A 12 24.50 43.08 -44.05
CA LEU A 12 24.33 42.01 -43.08
C LEU A 12 25.52 41.03 -43.23
N ALA A 13 26.37 40.94 -42.21
CA ALA A 13 27.53 40.06 -42.22
C ALA A 13 27.09 38.62 -42.48
N ALA A 14 27.92 37.85 -43.18
CA ALA A 14 27.63 36.44 -43.43
C ALA A 14 27.69 35.67 -42.10
N VAL A 15 26.67 34.85 -41.82
CA VAL A 15 26.56 34.08 -40.58
C VAL A 15 26.76 32.61 -40.88
N TYR A 16 27.67 31.98 -40.16
CA TYR A 16 28.13 30.61 -40.43
C TYR A 16 27.33 29.61 -39.60
N VAL A 17 26.91 28.52 -40.25
CA VAL A 17 26.15 27.42 -39.67
C VAL A 17 26.82 26.09 -40.01
N SER A 18 27.02 25.25 -39.01
CA SER A 18 27.55 23.89 -39.16
C SER A 18 26.81 22.97 -38.21
N ASP A 19 26.62 21.73 -38.64
CA ASP A 19 26.12 20.63 -37.82
C ASP A 19 26.98 20.35 -36.56
N GLN A 20 28.24 20.75 -36.55
CA GLN A 20 29.15 20.69 -35.39
C GLN A 20 29.14 21.99 -34.55
N GLY A 21 28.34 22.98 -34.94
CA GLY A 21 28.18 24.25 -34.22
C GLY A 21 27.32 24.15 -32.96
N SER A 22 27.06 25.29 -32.31
CA SER A 22 26.23 25.37 -31.11
C SER A 22 25.29 26.56 -31.18
N ASP A 23 24.00 26.32 -30.96
CA ASP A 23 23.01 27.41 -30.83
C ASP A 23 23.07 28.07 -29.44
N GLU A 24 23.68 27.44 -28.44
CA GLU A 24 23.81 28.04 -27.10
C GLU A 24 25.08 28.88 -26.93
N THR A 25 26.19 28.43 -27.53
CA THR A 25 27.53 29.01 -27.32
C THR A 25 28.19 29.52 -28.61
N GLY A 26 27.60 29.24 -29.78
CA GLY A 26 28.09 29.73 -31.07
C GLY A 26 27.98 31.24 -31.20
N LYS A 27 28.87 31.83 -32.01
CA LYS A 27 28.91 33.29 -32.28
C LYS A 27 28.53 33.63 -33.72
N GLY A 28 28.26 32.62 -34.55
CA GLY A 28 27.93 32.80 -35.96
C GLY A 28 29.13 33.14 -36.84
N THR A 29 30.36 32.92 -36.34
CA THR A 29 31.61 33.05 -37.10
C THR A 29 32.06 31.67 -37.61
N GLU A 30 32.98 31.63 -38.57
CA GLU A 30 33.50 30.38 -39.12
C GLU A 30 34.14 29.46 -38.05
N GLN A 31 34.79 30.06 -37.04
CA GLN A 31 35.43 29.33 -35.93
C GLN A 31 34.44 28.93 -34.81
N ALA A 32 33.25 29.54 -34.77
CA ALA A 32 32.22 29.27 -33.79
C ALA A 32 30.82 29.39 -34.43
N PRO A 33 30.47 28.50 -35.37
CA PRO A 33 29.21 28.59 -36.12
C PRO A 33 28.02 28.24 -35.23
N TYR A 34 26.83 28.73 -35.63
CA TYR A 34 25.58 28.26 -35.04
C TYR A 34 25.28 26.82 -35.51
N ALA A 35 24.51 26.07 -34.72
CA ALA A 35 24.12 24.70 -35.06
C ALA A 35 23.01 24.68 -36.12
N THR A 36 22.08 25.63 -36.06
CA THR A 36 20.91 25.65 -36.95
C THR A 36 20.72 26.96 -37.71
N PRO A 37 20.28 26.91 -38.98
CA PRO A 37 19.96 28.12 -39.75
C PRO A 37 18.79 28.92 -39.16
N ALA A 38 17.85 28.25 -38.51
CA ALA A 38 16.70 28.90 -37.87
C ALA A 38 17.14 29.77 -36.67
N TYR A 39 18.06 29.27 -35.85
CA TYR A 39 18.62 30.03 -34.74
C TYR A 39 19.54 31.16 -35.22
N ALA A 40 20.39 30.87 -36.21
CA ALA A 40 21.24 31.87 -36.85
C ALA A 40 20.41 33.05 -37.40
N PHE A 41 19.31 32.77 -38.10
CA PHE A 41 18.39 33.80 -38.59
C PHE A 41 17.65 34.51 -37.44
N TYR A 42 17.27 33.79 -36.38
CA TYR A 42 16.59 34.35 -35.22
C TYR A 42 17.42 35.45 -34.52
N ILE A 43 18.71 35.19 -34.29
CA ILE A 43 19.64 36.11 -33.61
C ILE A 43 20.13 37.23 -34.53
N SER A 44 20.62 36.88 -35.73
CA SER A 44 21.32 37.83 -36.59
C SER A 44 20.40 38.64 -37.53
N LYS A 45 19.20 38.12 -37.82
CA LYS A 45 18.32 38.60 -38.91
C LYS A 45 18.99 38.68 -40.29
N SER A 46 20.15 38.03 -40.46
CA SER A 46 20.90 38.03 -41.71
C SER A 46 20.28 37.07 -42.71
N GLU A 47 20.03 37.55 -43.93
CA GLU A 47 19.63 36.69 -45.05
C GLU A 47 20.82 35.97 -45.68
N LYS A 48 22.05 36.37 -45.32
CA LYS A 48 23.31 35.81 -45.82
C LYS A 48 23.83 34.77 -44.82
N ILE A 49 23.26 33.56 -44.89
CA ILE A 49 23.65 32.42 -44.04
C ILE A 49 24.47 31.43 -44.87
N LEU A 50 25.68 31.13 -44.40
CA LEU A 50 26.59 30.17 -44.99
C LEU A 50 26.52 28.85 -44.23
N VAL A 51 26.19 27.75 -44.91
CA VAL A 51 26.07 26.41 -44.32
C VAL A 51 27.23 25.53 -44.78
N LEU A 52 27.91 24.86 -43.84
CA LEU A 52 28.99 23.94 -44.15
C LEU A 52 28.44 22.68 -44.86
N LYS A 53 28.90 22.42 -46.08
CA LYS A 53 28.62 21.20 -46.85
C LYS A 53 29.91 20.70 -47.48
N GLU A 54 30.18 19.40 -47.35
CA GLU A 54 31.35 18.75 -47.98
C GLU A 54 32.69 19.50 -47.75
N GLY A 55 32.83 20.11 -46.56
CA GLY A 55 34.04 20.84 -46.15
C GLY A 55 34.14 22.30 -46.64
N LYS A 56 33.11 22.85 -47.30
CA LYS A 56 33.06 24.26 -47.72
C LYS A 56 31.76 24.94 -47.29
N TYR A 57 31.84 26.22 -46.98
CA TYR A 57 30.69 27.05 -46.64
C TYR A 57 30.02 27.57 -47.91
N GLU A 58 28.74 27.24 -48.07
CA GLU A 58 27.93 27.63 -49.22
C GLU A 58 26.71 28.44 -48.78
N ASP A 59 26.22 29.34 -49.64
CA ASP A 59 24.97 30.07 -49.36
C ASP A 59 23.80 29.09 -49.16
N ILE A 60 23.00 29.35 -48.13
CA ILE A 60 21.79 28.59 -47.85
C ILE A 60 20.85 28.63 -49.07
N SER A 61 20.25 27.49 -49.41
CA SER A 61 19.29 27.46 -50.53
C SER A 61 18.05 28.31 -50.22
N PRO A 62 17.37 28.89 -51.23
CA PRO A 62 16.18 29.71 -51.02
C PRO A 62 15.04 28.99 -50.27
N SER A 63 14.88 27.69 -50.50
CA SER A 63 13.90 26.84 -49.80
C SER A 63 14.27 26.62 -48.33
N ALA A 64 15.56 26.42 -48.03
CA ALA A 64 16.06 26.28 -46.68
C ALA A 64 16.04 27.61 -45.90
N LEU A 65 16.28 28.74 -46.57
CA LEU A 65 16.16 30.08 -45.97
C LEU A 65 14.70 30.39 -45.58
N LYS A 66 13.73 30.04 -46.42
CA LYS A 66 12.29 30.17 -46.08
C LYS A 66 11.91 29.31 -44.86
N LYS A 67 12.47 28.09 -44.76
CA LYS A 67 12.27 27.21 -43.60
C LYS A 67 12.95 27.77 -42.34
N ALA A 68 14.14 28.35 -42.47
CA ALA A 68 14.86 29.03 -41.39
C ALA A 68 14.09 30.24 -40.86
N LYS A 69 13.54 31.09 -41.74
CA LYS A 69 12.66 32.22 -41.37
C LYS A 69 11.45 31.76 -40.56
N LYS A 70 10.73 30.74 -41.04
CA LYS A 70 9.58 30.15 -40.31
C LYS A 70 9.99 29.53 -38.97
N GLY A 71 11.17 28.90 -38.91
CA GLY A 71 11.73 28.36 -37.68
C GLY A 71 12.09 29.46 -36.68
N ALA A 72 12.66 30.57 -37.15
CA ALA A 72 13.00 31.75 -36.34
C ALA A 72 11.76 32.44 -35.76
N ASP A 73 10.65 32.51 -36.52
CA ASP A 73 9.36 32.99 -36.00
C ASP A 73 8.83 32.09 -34.88
N GLY A 74 9.03 30.76 -35.00
CA GLY A 74 8.71 29.80 -33.96
C GLY A 74 9.55 29.99 -32.69
N LEU A 75 10.86 30.24 -32.85
CA LEU A 75 11.76 30.56 -31.75
C LEU A 75 11.38 31.89 -31.07
N ALA A 76 11.04 32.92 -31.84
CA ALA A 76 10.58 34.21 -31.33
C ALA A 76 9.30 34.08 -30.49
N LYS A 77 8.30 33.33 -30.99
CA LYS A 77 7.06 33.05 -30.23
C LYS A 77 7.34 32.25 -28.94
N LYS A 78 8.27 31.29 -28.98
CA LYS A 78 8.67 30.52 -27.80
C LYS A 78 9.38 31.40 -26.76
N ALA A 79 10.28 32.27 -27.20
CA ALA A 79 10.99 33.22 -26.34
C ALA A 79 10.05 34.27 -25.74
N GLU A 80 9.11 34.82 -26.52
CA GLU A 80 8.10 35.75 -26.01
C GLU A 80 7.19 35.10 -24.97
N LYS A 81 6.76 33.84 -25.20
CA LYS A 81 5.98 33.06 -24.23
C LYS A 81 6.79 32.78 -22.95
N ALA A 82 8.06 32.45 -23.07
CA ALA A 82 8.95 32.23 -21.93
C ALA A 82 9.18 33.53 -21.14
N LYS A 83 9.38 34.66 -21.82
CA LYS A 83 9.52 35.99 -21.22
C LYS A 83 8.25 36.40 -20.47
N LYS A 84 7.08 36.28 -21.10
CA LYS A 84 5.77 36.55 -20.45
C LYS A 84 5.54 35.63 -19.24
N ALA A 85 5.95 34.38 -19.31
CA ALA A 85 5.87 33.45 -18.18
C ALA A 85 6.82 33.85 -17.04
N ALA A 86 8.05 34.28 -17.36
CA ALA A 86 9.03 34.74 -16.37
C ALA A 86 8.60 36.07 -15.72
N GLU A 87 8.09 37.03 -16.49
CA GLU A 87 7.53 38.28 -15.98
C GLU A 87 6.30 38.03 -15.09
N ALA A 88 5.40 37.14 -15.50
CA ALA A 88 4.25 36.75 -14.68
C ALA A 88 4.67 35.97 -13.40
N ALA A 89 5.75 35.20 -13.45
CA ALA A 89 6.31 34.53 -12.29
C ALA A 89 6.96 35.51 -11.30
N SER A 90 7.73 36.49 -11.81
CA SER A 90 8.32 37.56 -11.00
C SER A 90 7.25 38.40 -10.33
N ALA A 91 6.25 38.87 -11.09
CA ALA A 91 5.16 39.67 -10.52
C ALA A 91 4.34 38.90 -9.48
N LYS A 92 4.16 37.58 -9.64
CA LYS A 92 3.54 36.73 -8.61
C LYS A 92 4.41 36.62 -7.36
N ALA A 93 5.72 36.48 -7.52
CA ALA A 93 6.66 36.39 -6.40
C ALA A 93 6.70 37.69 -5.58
N ASP A 94 6.67 38.85 -6.25
CA ASP A 94 6.64 40.17 -5.59
C ASP A 94 5.37 40.33 -4.76
N VAL A 95 4.20 40.02 -5.34
CA VAL A 95 2.90 40.06 -4.64
C VAL A 95 2.85 39.08 -3.47
N GLU A 96 3.46 37.89 -3.61
CA GLU A 96 3.53 36.89 -2.54
C GLU A 96 4.44 37.33 -1.40
N SER A 97 5.58 37.97 -1.71
CA SER A 97 6.49 38.56 -0.73
C SER A 97 5.83 39.69 0.06
N GLU A 98 5.16 40.62 -0.62
CA GLU A 98 4.40 41.71 0.03
C GLU A 98 3.30 41.17 0.95
N ARG A 99 2.56 40.15 0.49
CA ARG A 99 1.54 39.46 1.30
C ARG A 99 2.17 38.81 2.53
N LEU A 100 3.33 38.19 2.38
CA LEU A 100 4.02 37.53 3.49
C LEU A 100 4.51 38.56 4.52
N GLU A 101 5.07 39.70 4.09
CA GLU A 101 5.45 40.78 5.01
C GLU A 101 4.24 41.36 5.74
N ALA A 102 3.14 41.63 5.03
CA ALA A 102 1.89 42.10 5.65
C ALA A 102 1.34 41.11 6.69
N SER A 103 1.47 39.81 6.44
CA SER A 103 0.97 38.75 7.34
C SER A 103 1.69 38.68 8.69
N LYS A 104 2.95 39.17 8.78
CA LYS A 104 3.74 39.17 10.03
C LYS A 104 3.17 40.10 11.09
N ASN A 105 2.37 41.09 10.68
CA ASN A 105 1.75 42.04 11.59
C ASN A 105 0.43 41.53 12.21
N ILE A 106 -0.09 40.39 11.73
CA ILE A 106 -1.35 39.82 12.23
C ILE A 106 -1.03 38.79 13.32
N VAL A 107 -1.46 39.09 14.55
CA VAL A 107 -1.34 38.19 15.71
C VAL A 107 -2.71 37.59 16.02
N ILE A 108 -2.83 36.28 15.95
CA ILE A 108 -4.06 35.57 16.33
C ILE A 108 -4.10 35.46 17.86
N THR A 109 -5.17 35.95 18.47
CA THR A 109 -5.42 35.84 19.90
C THR A 109 -6.75 35.13 20.15
N ALA A 110 -6.86 34.45 21.27
CA ALA A 110 -8.11 33.81 21.65
C ALA A 110 -9.18 34.90 21.88
N PRO A 111 -10.38 34.78 21.30
CA PRO A 111 -11.44 35.76 21.49
C PRO A 111 -11.86 35.80 22.96
N SER A 112 -12.13 37.01 23.47
CA SER A 112 -12.64 37.22 24.82
C SER A 112 -14.18 37.23 24.82
N GLY A 113 -14.79 36.73 25.90
CA GLY A 113 -16.25 36.76 26.07
C GLY A 113 -17.03 35.75 25.21
N VAL A 114 -16.36 34.78 24.58
CA VAL A 114 -17.02 33.68 23.86
C VAL A 114 -17.32 32.49 24.79
N GLU A 115 -18.29 31.66 24.40
CA GLU A 115 -18.59 30.42 25.11
C GLU A 115 -17.39 29.48 25.19
N GLU A 116 -17.33 28.68 26.26
CA GLU A 116 -16.30 27.65 26.39
C GLU A 116 -16.51 26.57 25.32
N ALA A 117 -15.42 26.24 24.62
CA ALA A 117 -15.50 25.28 23.53
C ALA A 117 -15.62 23.85 24.05
N VAL A 118 -16.58 23.08 23.52
CA VAL A 118 -16.69 21.66 23.86
C VAL A 118 -15.64 20.86 23.10
N ARG A 119 -14.70 20.24 23.83
CA ARG A 119 -13.72 19.34 23.24
C ARG A 119 -14.39 18.05 22.74
N THR A 120 -14.21 17.75 21.46
CA THR A 120 -14.81 16.54 20.85
C THR A 120 -13.94 15.94 19.75
N LYS A 121 -14.22 14.67 19.41
CA LYS A 121 -13.67 14.01 18.22
C LYS A 121 -14.61 14.23 17.04
N ILE A 122 -14.07 14.23 15.82
CA ILE A 122 -14.84 14.51 14.60
C ILE A 122 -16.06 13.57 14.49
N ILE A 123 -15.89 12.27 14.76
CA ILE A 123 -17.00 11.30 14.69
C ILE A 123 -18.15 11.60 15.67
N LYS A 124 -17.89 12.36 16.75
CA LYS A 124 -18.87 12.75 17.77
C LYS A 124 -19.30 14.22 17.64
N ALA A 125 -18.96 14.89 16.53
CA ALA A 125 -19.22 16.32 16.37
C ALA A 125 -20.69 16.64 16.03
N THR A 126 -21.42 15.74 15.35
CA THR A 126 -22.77 16.01 14.83
C THR A 126 -23.77 16.55 15.88
N PRO A 127 -23.83 16.05 17.13
CA PRO A 127 -24.73 16.60 18.16
C PRO A 127 -24.39 18.02 18.63
N TYR A 128 -23.23 18.57 18.26
CA TYR A 128 -22.75 19.89 18.67
C TYR A 128 -22.93 20.97 17.58
N ARG A 129 -23.79 20.73 16.57
CA ARG A 129 -24.16 21.77 15.61
C ARG A 129 -24.78 22.98 16.32
N GLY A 130 -24.37 24.18 15.93
CA GLY A 130 -24.73 25.45 16.56
C GLY A 130 -24.00 25.73 17.87
N LYS A 131 -22.98 24.94 18.22
CA LYS A 131 -22.16 25.16 19.41
C LYS A 131 -20.71 25.39 19.05
N ARG A 132 -20.01 26.09 19.94
CA ARG A 132 -18.56 26.24 19.86
C ARG A 132 -17.87 24.95 20.30
N ILE A 133 -17.01 24.40 19.45
CA ILE A 133 -16.27 23.15 19.71
C ILE A 133 -14.76 23.36 19.58
N GLN A 134 -14.01 22.45 20.20
CA GLN A 134 -12.55 22.33 20.06
C GLN A 134 -12.22 20.97 19.43
N VAL A 135 -11.51 20.99 18.31
CA VAL A 135 -11.07 19.78 17.59
C VAL A 135 -9.60 19.90 17.24
N SER A 136 -8.82 18.86 17.57
CA SER A 136 -7.40 18.75 17.20
C SER A 136 -7.19 17.67 16.13
N GLY A 137 -6.33 17.93 15.16
CA GLY A 137 -6.03 16.97 14.11
C GLY A 137 -4.92 17.40 13.15
N TRP A 138 -4.76 16.62 12.09
CA TRP A 138 -3.84 16.85 10.98
C TRP A 138 -4.55 17.53 9.82
N ILE A 139 -3.88 18.48 9.19
CA ILE A 139 -4.33 19.11 7.95
C ILE A 139 -4.22 18.08 6.82
N HIS A 140 -5.34 17.47 6.45
CA HIS A 140 -5.39 16.46 5.41
C HIS A 140 -5.51 17.09 4.01
N ARG A 141 -6.23 18.21 3.89
CA ARG A 141 -6.23 19.06 2.69
C ARG A 141 -6.16 20.52 3.10
N LEU A 142 -5.47 21.32 2.31
CA LEU A 142 -5.27 22.74 2.55
C LEU A 142 -5.51 23.51 1.25
N ARG A 143 -6.38 24.52 1.29
CA ARG A 143 -6.61 25.43 0.17
C ARG A 143 -6.66 26.86 0.69
N GLN A 144 -5.61 27.62 0.39
CA GLN A 144 -5.50 29.04 0.72
C GLN A 144 -5.96 29.90 -0.45
N GLN A 145 -6.83 30.86 -0.18
CA GLN A 145 -7.36 31.84 -1.13
C GLN A 145 -7.33 33.23 -0.48
N LYS A 146 -7.56 34.29 -1.27
CA LYS A 146 -7.54 35.66 -0.74
C LYS A 146 -8.63 35.82 0.34
N GLY A 147 -8.22 36.03 1.60
CA GLY A 147 -9.10 36.24 2.75
C GLY A 147 -9.74 34.98 3.34
N PHE A 148 -9.53 33.80 2.75
CA PHE A 148 -10.10 32.54 3.22
C PHE A 148 -9.10 31.39 3.12
N THR A 149 -9.05 30.56 4.16
CA THR A 149 -8.30 29.30 4.15
C THR A 149 -9.24 28.17 4.50
N PHE A 150 -9.36 27.20 3.60
CA PHE A 150 -10.16 26.00 3.79
C PHE A 150 -9.23 24.84 4.17
N ILE A 151 -9.51 24.22 5.31
CA ILE A 151 -8.77 23.07 5.83
C ILE A 151 -9.74 21.89 5.89
N VAL A 152 -9.31 20.73 5.40
CA VAL A 152 -9.96 19.47 5.78
C VAL A 152 -9.10 18.86 6.88
N LEU A 153 -9.63 18.86 8.10
CA LEU A 153 -8.97 18.34 9.29
C LEU A 153 -9.29 16.85 9.44
N ARG A 154 -8.27 16.05 9.76
CA ARG A 154 -8.38 14.60 10.04
C ARG A 154 -7.91 14.34 11.46
N ASP A 155 -8.68 13.60 12.26
CA ASP A 155 -8.29 13.21 13.64
C ASP A 155 -8.22 11.69 13.84
N GLY A 156 -8.32 10.93 12.74
CA GLY A 156 -8.42 9.46 12.71
C GLY A 156 -9.86 8.96 12.74
N THR A 157 -10.76 9.66 13.44
CA THR A 157 -12.17 9.28 13.58
C THR A 157 -13.03 9.78 12.41
N GLY A 158 -12.64 10.88 11.76
CA GLY A 158 -13.31 11.39 10.57
C GLY A 158 -12.53 12.49 9.87
N LEU A 159 -13.20 13.14 8.91
CA LEU A 159 -12.77 14.38 8.26
C LEU A 159 -13.75 15.50 8.63
N LEU A 160 -13.25 16.71 8.82
CA LEU A 160 -14.04 17.90 9.14
C LEU A 160 -13.56 19.08 8.29
N GLN A 161 -14.48 19.73 7.58
CA GLN A 161 -14.17 21.00 6.92
C GLN A 161 -14.06 22.12 7.95
N VAL A 162 -12.99 22.89 7.88
CA VAL A 162 -12.69 24.03 8.73
C VAL A 162 -12.46 25.25 7.83
N ILE A 163 -13.05 26.38 8.20
CA ILE A 163 -12.92 27.65 7.49
C ILE A 163 -12.24 28.67 8.40
N LEU A 164 -11.09 29.18 7.95
CA LEU A 164 -10.46 30.36 8.53
C LEU A 164 -10.76 31.55 7.62
N SER A 165 -11.14 32.69 8.19
CA SER A 165 -11.48 33.91 7.44
C SER A 165 -10.79 35.14 8.02
N GLY A 166 -10.65 36.20 7.21
CA GLY A 166 -10.06 37.46 7.65
C GLY A 166 -8.64 37.29 8.20
N ASP A 167 -8.39 37.83 9.39
CA ASP A 167 -7.08 37.78 10.05
C ASP A 167 -6.61 36.35 10.33
N LEU A 168 -7.52 35.43 10.68
CA LEU A 168 -7.16 34.01 10.86
C LEU A 168 -6.63 33.39 9.57
N SER A 169 -7.15 33.81 8.41
CA SER A 169 -6.65 33.32 7.12
C SER A 169 -5.36 34.02 6.70
N ASN A 170 -5.22 35.30 7.02
CA ASN A 170 -4.14 36.15 6.50
C ASN A 170 -2.90 36.17 7.39
N ALA A 171 -2.96 35.61 8.61
CA ALA A 171 -1.84 35.61 9.54
C ALA A 171 -0.63 34.81 9.02
N TYR A 172 0.58 35.24 9.41
CA TYR A 172 1.83 34.61 9.01
C TYR A 172 1.88 33.11 9.35
N GLN A 173 1.40 32.73 10.55
CA GLN A 173 1.33 31.33 10.94
C GLN A 173 0.40 30.49 10.03
N THR A 174 -0.66 31.08 9.49
CA THR A 174 -1.58 30.42 8.56
C THR A 174 -0.92 30.20 7.21
N GLN A 175 -0.18 31.18 6.72
CA GLN A 175 0.55 31.09 5.45
C GLN A 175 1.64 30.01 5.47
N ARG A 176 2.13 29.64 6.66
CA ARG A 176 3.12 28.58 6.87
C ARG A 176 2.53 27.17 7.01
N LEU A 177 1.20 27.03 7.07
CA LEU A 177 0.58 25.72 7.18
C LEU A 177 0.88 24.89 5.93
N THR A 178 1.21 23.62 6.17
CA THR A 178 1.43 22.61 5.14
C THR A 178 0.54 21.41 5.40
N LEU A 179 0.36 20.53 4.40
CA LEU A 179 -0.29 19.24 4.62
C LEU A 179 0.42 18.47 5.74
N GLU A 180 -0.36 17.73 6.53
CA GLU A 180 0.08 16.99 7.71
C GLU A 180 0.58 17.85 8.89
N SER A 181 0.52 19.19 8.80
CA SER A 181 0.65 20.04 9.99
C SER A 181 -0.48 19.72 10.99
N THR A 182 -0.18 19.85 12.28
CA THR A 182 -1.14 19.59 13.37
C THR A 182 -1.62 20.88 13.99
N ILE A 183 -2.94 20.99 14.14
CA ILE A 183 -3.59 22.17 14.68
C ILE A 183 -4.69 21.78 15.67
N THR A 184 -4.96 22.67 16.62
CA THR A 184 -6.17 22.66 17.45
C THR A 184 -7.02 23.84 17.03
N VAL A 185 -8.24 23.58 16.60
CA VAL A 185 -9.16 24.61 16.08
C VAL A 185 -10.34 24.76 17.02
N TYR A 186 -10.74 26.00 17.23
CA TYR A 186 -11.91 26.42 17.99
C TYR A 186 -12.85 27.20 17.08
N GLY A 187 -14.14 26.95 17.19
CA GLY A 187 -15.12 27.62 16.34
C GLY A 187 -16.51 27.06 16.49
N GLU A 188 -17.47 27.67 15.81
CA GLU A 188 -18.85 27.21 15.79
C GLU A 188 -19.08 26.18 14.67
N LEU A 189 -19.74 25.07 15.01
CA LEU A 189 -20.06 24.01 14.07
C LEU A 189 -21.39 24.28 13.36
N HIS A 190 -21.37 24.55 12.05
CA HIS A 190 -22.58 24.83 11.29
C HIS A 190 -23.00 23.65 10.40
N PRO A 191 -24.30 23.34 10.27
CA PRO A 191 -24.77 22.47 9.20
C PRO A 191 -24.50 23.11 7.84
N LEU A 192 -24.28 22.30 6.81
CA LEU A 192 -24.06 22.83 5.46
C LEU A 192 -25.35 23.45 4.88
N PRO A 193 -25.23 24.54 4.10
CA PRO A 193 -26.30 25.02 3.24
C PRO A 193 -26.77 23.96 2.24
N GLU A 194 -28.03 24.06 1.83
CA GLU A 194 -28.61 23.18 0.81
C GLU A 194 -27.78 23.20 -0.50
N GLY A 195 -27.55 22.03 -1.09
CA GLY A 195 -26.75 21.87 -2.31
C GLY A 195 -25.23 21.85 -2.11
N LYS A 196 -24.71 22.08 -0.90
CA LYS A 196 -23.27 21.91 -0.59
C LYS A 196 -22.98 20.54 0.04
N SER A 197 -21.76 20.04 -0.19
CA SER A 197 -21.29 18.78 0.37
C SER A 197 -19.94 18.97 1.06
N ALA A 198 -19.84 18.48 2.29
CA ALA A 198 -18.62 18.38 3.08
C ALA A 198 -18.75 17.15 4.00
N PRO A 199 -17.62 16.56 4.44
CA PRO A 199 -17.63 15.41 5.34
C PRO A 199 -18.51 15.66 6.58
N GLY A 200 -19.38 14.70 6.91
CA GLY A 200 -20.31 14.81 8.05
C GLY A 200 -21.49 15.77 7.87
N GLY A 201 -21.62 16.43 6.72
CA GLY A 201 -22.72 17.36 6.43
C GLY A 201 -22.68 18.65 7.26
N HIS A 202 -21.50 19.04 7.75
CA HIS A 202 -21.30 20.24 8.56
C HIS A 202 -19.88 20.82 8.34
N GLU A 203 -19.67 22.07 8.71
CA GLU A 203 -18.38 22.77 8.66
C GLU A 203 -18.12 23.56 9.95
N LEU A 204 -16.85 23.67 10.32
CA LEU A 204 -16.40 24.44 11.48
C LEU A 204 -15.92 25.82 11.02
N VAL A 205 -16.63 26.87 11.43
CA VAL A 205 -16.20 28.25 11.21
C VAL A 205 -15.31 28.65 12.38
N ALA A 206 -14.00 28.75 12.13
CA ALA A 206 -13.03 28.97 13.19
C ALA A 206 -13.07 30.42 13.68
N ASP A 207 -13.01 30.60 14.99
CA ASP A 207 -12.77 31.88 15.65
C ASP A 207 -11.36 31.98 16.24
N TYR A 208 -10.69 30.83 16.43
CA TYR A 208 -9.33 30.74 16.94
C TYR A 208 -8.72 29.39 16.57
N TYR A 209 -7.40 29.34 16.41
CA TYR A 209 -6.69 28.08 16.31
C TYR A 209 -5.25 28.21 16.78
N GLU A 210 -4.68 27.07 17.16
CA GLU A 210 -3.30 26.90 17.60
C GLU A 210 -2.57 25.95 16.67
N VAL A 211 -1.35 26.29 16.29
CA VAL A 211 -0.44 25.36 15.62
C VAL A 211 0.24 24.51 16.69
N VAL A 212 -0.01 23.20 16.68
CA VAL A 212 0.65 22.24 17.56
C VAL A 212 2.03 21.89 17.02
N GLY A 213 2.12 21.66 15.70
CA GLY A 213 3.38 21.35 15.03
C GLY A 213 3.26 21.48 13.52
N LEU A 214 4.19 22.22 12.91
CA LEU A 214 4.28 22.35 11.45
C LEU A 214 4.90 21.08 10.85
N ALA A 215 4.34 20.65 9.72
CA ALA A 215 4.97 19.64 8.88
C ALA A 215 5.97 20.29 7.90
N PRO A 216 6.96 19.53 7.40
CA PRO A 216 7.97 20.07 6.48
C PRO A 216 7.38 20.71 5.21
N SER A 217 8.15 21.64 4.63
CA SER A 217 7.88 22.32 3.36
C SER A 217 9.05 22.11 2.39
N GLY A 218 8.94 22.55 1.13
CA GLY A 218 10.01 22.38 0.14
C GLY A 218 10.20 20.92 -0.24
N ASP A 219 11.43 20.47 -0.43
CA ASP A 219 11.73 19.09 -0.90
C ASP A 219 11.21 18.00 0.06
N ASP A 220 11.18 18.29 1.37
CA ASP A 220 10.68 17.38 2.39
C ASP A 220 9.16 17.43 2.59
N ALA A 221 8.45 18.29 1.85
CA ALA A 221 7.00 18.42 1.95
C ALA A 221 6.29 17.09 1.69
N PHE A 222 5.21 16.82 2.44
CA PHE A 222 4.44 15.57 2.31
C PHE A 222 4.03 15.26 0.86
N SER A 223 3.62 16.28 0.10
CA SER A 223 3.26 16.16 -1.33
C SER A 223 4.42 15.79 -2.25
N ASN A 224 5.65 16.13 -1.87
CA ASN A 224 6.86 15.76 -2.61
C ASN A 224 7.35 14.36 -2.24
N GLN A 225 7.06 13.93 -1.00
CA GLN A 225 7.37 12.59 -0.55
C GLN A 225 6.46 11.52 -1.17
N LEU A 226 5.21 11.88 -1.46
CA LEU A 226 4.19 11.01 -2.05
C LEU A 226 3.34 11.78 -3.08
N GLN A 227 3.60 11.51 -4.35
CA GLN A 227 2.83 11.99 -5.50
C GLN A 227 1.85 10.92 -5.99
N ALA A 228 0.83 11.33 -6.77
CA ALA A 228 -0.24 10.42 -7.21
C ALA A 228 0.27 9.23 -8.05
N ASP A 229 1.39 9.40 -8.77
CA ASP A 229 2.05 8.42 -9.64
C ASP A 229 3.34 7.85 -9.02
N THR A 230 3.51 7.99 -7.70
CA THR A 230 4.67 7.45 -6.99
C THR A 230 4.77 5.95 -7.19
N ASP A 231 5.98 5.47 -7.49
CA ASP A 231 6.25 4.06 -7.70
C ASP A 231 5.76 3.22 -6.50
N PRO A 232 5.10 2.07 -6.73
CA PRO A 232 4.61 1.21 -5.65
C PRO A 232 5.68 0.80 -4.62
N SER A 233 6.94 0.66 -5.01
CA SER A 233 8.04 0.35 -4.08
C SER A 233 8.28 1.49 -3.08
N ILE A 234 8.27 2.74 -3.55
CA ILE A 234 8.43 3.93 -2.70
C ILE A 234 7.22 4.07 -1.75
N LEU A 235 6.00 3.75 -2.21
CA LEU A 235 4.81 3.72 -1.37
C LEU A 235 4.91 2.68 -0.24
N LEU A 236 5.59 1.55 -0.48
CA LEU A 236 5.86 0.53 0.52
C LEU A 236 6.97 0.95 1.49
N ASP A 237 8.06 1.54 1.01
CA ASP A 237 9.13 2.05 1.88
C ASP A 237 8.64 3.18 2.79
N ARG A 238 7.78 4.05 2.24
CA ARG A 238 7.15 5.17 2.94
C ARG A 238 5.72 4.84 3.41
N ARG A 239 5.44 3.56 3.69
CA ARG A 239 4.09 3.10 4.05
C ARG A 239 3.48 3.87 5.22
N HIS A 240 4.30 4.28 6.19
CA HIS A 240 3.87 5.10 7.34
C HIS A 240 3.29 6.48 6.95
N LEU A 241 3.75 7.06 5.82
CA LEU A 241 3.17 8.25 5.22
C LEU A 241 2.01 7.90 4.29
N ALA A 242 2.17 6.86 3.46
CA ALA A 242 1.15 6.43 2.50
C ALA A 242 -0.17 6.06 3.18
N LEU A 243 -0.09 5.42 4.35
CA LEU A 243 -1.24 5.07 5.19
C LEU A 243 -2.13 6.27 5.54
N ARG A 244 -1.58 7.49 5.53
CA ARG A 244 -2.33 8.72 5.83
C ARG A 244 -3.20 9.21 4.66
N GLY A 245 -3.03 8.62 3.47
CA GLY A 245 -3.87 8.85 2.31
C GLY A 245 -5.25 8.19 2.43
N ASP A 246 -6.21 8.69 1.66
CA ASP A 246 -7.62 8.30 1.73
C ASP A 246 -7.83 6.79 1.51
N ALA A 247 -7.22 6.23 0.45
CA ALA A 247 -7.43 4.84 0.07
C ALA A 247 -6.96 3.86 1.15
N LEU A 248 -5.70 3.97 1.59
CA LEU A 248 -5.12 3.04 2.56
C LEU A 248 -5.76 3.18 3.95
N THR A 249 -6.05 4.41 4.41
CA THR A 249 -6.82 4.61 5.65
C THR A 249 -8.19 3.94 5.55
N SER A 250 -8.88 4.07 4.42
CA SER A 250 -10.21 3.48 4.22
C SER A 250 -10.17 1.95 4.28
N ILE A 251 -9.19 1.33 3.61
CA ILE A 251 -9.00 -0.13 3.62
C ILE A 251 -8.71 -0.63 5.04
N MET A 252 -7.88 0.07 5.82
CA MET A 252 -7.61 -0.32 7.22
C MET A 252 -8.86 -0.22 8.12
N LYS A 253 -9.74 0.74 7.86
CA LYS A 253 -11.04 0.83 8.55
C LYS A 253 -11.99 -0.30 8.16
N VAL A 254 -12.05 -0.65 6.86
CA VAL A 254 -12.80 -1.81 6.37
C VAL A 254 -12.24 -3.10 6.96
N ARG A 255 -10.91 -3.25 7.05
CA ARG A 255 -10.23 -4.38 7.73
C ARG A 255 -10.70 -4.54 9.17
N ALA A 256 -10.70 -3.47 9.95
CA ALA A 256 -11.14 -3.52 11.34
C ALA A 256 -12.61 -3.97 11.45
N ALA A 257 -13.49 -3.45 10.58
CA ALA A 257 -14.90 -3.85 10.54
C ALA A 257 -15.10 -5.29 10.05
N LEU A 258 -14.31 -5.77 9.09
CA LEU A 258 -14.32 -7.16 8.61
C LEU A 258 -13.99 -8.12 9.74
N LEU A 259 -12.90 -7.88 10.47
CA LEU A 259 -12.46 -8.70 11.59
C LEU A 259 -13.44 -8.67 12.78
N LYS A 260 -14.14 -7.56 12.99
CA LYS A 260 -15.25 -7.48 13.95
C LYS A 260 -16.47 -8.27 13.46
N SER A 261 -16.79 -8.17 12.18
CA SER A 261 -17.98 -8.78 11.58
C SER A 261 -17.87 -10.29 11.56
N ILE A 262 -16.72 -10.85 11.18
CA ILE A 262 -16.52 -12.30 11.17
C ILE A 262 -16.60 -12.92 12.57
N ARG A 263 -16.03 -12.25 13.59
CA ARG A 263 -16.21 -12.66 15.00
C ARG A 263 -17.68 -12.67 15.40
N SER A 264 -18.44 -11.66 14.99
CA SER A 264 -19.88 -11.61 15.24
C SER A 264 -20.66 -12.69 14.48
N VAL A 265 -20.25 -13.09 13.27
CA VAL A 265 -20.86 -14.25 12.57
C VAL A 265 -20.65 -15.52 13.40
N TYR A 266 -19.42 -15.76 13.85
CA TYR A 266 -19.09 -16.94 14.64
C TYR A 266 -19.73 -16.94 16.03
N GLU A 267 -19.85 -15.78 16.67
CA GLU A 267 -20.59 -15.62 17.93
C GLU A 267 -22.09 -15.94 17.74
N ASP A 268 -22.71 -15.46 16.67
CA ASP A 268 -24.12 -15.74 16.36
C ASP A 268 -24.38 -17.24 16.12
N GLU A 269 -23.37 -17.96 15.60
CA GLU A 269 -23.42 -19.41 15.33
C GLU A 269 -22.94 -20.28 16.51
N GLY A 270 -22.45 -19.67 17.59
CA GLY A 270 -21.96 -20.39 18.78
C GLY A 270 -20.58 -21.04 18.62
N ILE A 271 -19.77 -20.56 17.66
CA ILE A 271 -18.42 -21.07 17.39
C ILE A 271 -17.43 -20.37 18.33
N THR A 272 -16.59 -21.14 19.03
CA THR A 272 -15.72 -20.63 20.11
C THR A 272 -14.37 -20.14 19.58
N GLU A 273 -13.98 -18.91 19.93
CA GLU A 273 -12.62 -18.39 19.62
C GLU A 273 -11.56 -19.10 20.48
N VAL A 274 -10.49 -19.59 19.84
CA VAL A 274 -9.32 -20.18 20.51
C VAL A 274 -8.03 -19.49 20.04
N THR A 275 -6.93 -19.68 20.79
CA THR A 275 -5.62 -19.10 20.48
C THR A 275 -4.52 -20.18 20.41
N PRO A 276 -4.40 -20.88 19.26
CA PRO A 276 -3.34 -21.85 19.00
C PRO A 276 -1.92 -21.26 19.04
N PRO A 277 -0.87 -22.10 19.15
CA PRO A 277 0.51 -21.64 19.12
C PRO A 277 1.02 -21.33 17.70
N CYS A 278 1.75 -20.22 17.54
CA CYS A 278 2.41 -19.89 16.26
C CYS A 278 3.80 -20.56 16.09
N LEU A 279 4.40 -21.03 17.18
CA LEU A 279 5.69 -21.73 17.17
C LEU A 279 5.42 -23.23 17.21
N VAL A 280 5.80 -23.95 16.15
CA VAL A 280 5.43 -25.35 15.95
C VAL A 280 6.65 -26.20 15.65
N GLN A 281 6.53 -27.51 15.90
CA GLN A 281 7.51 -28.52 15.50
C GLN A 281 6.98 -29.44 14.38
N SER A 282 5.72 -29.26 14.00
CA SER A 282 5.01 -30.00 12.97
C SER A 282 4.78 -29.14 11.72
N MET A 283 4.58 -29.80 10.58
CA MET A 283 4.23 -29.18 9.29
C MET A 283 2.77 -29.49 8.94
N VAL A 284 2.11 -28.56 8.23
CA VAL A 284 0.68 -28.70 7.87
C VAL A 284 0.50 -28.71 6.34
N GLU A 285 1.08 -27.74 5.64
CA GLU A 285 0.89 -27.49 4.20
C GLU A 285 2.17 -27.79 3.39
N GLY A 286 2.88 -28.86 3.77
CA GLY A 286 4.15 -29.24 3.13
C GLY A 286 5.39 -28.56 3.74
N GLY A 287 6.52 -29.28 3.70
CA GLY A 287 7.76 -28.86 4.39
C GLY A 287 8.61 -27.81 3.66
N SER A 288 8.27 -27.47 2.42
CA SER A 288 9.11 -26.61 1.56
C SER A 288 8.97 -25.11 1.85
N THR A 289 7.91 -24.69 2.53
CA THR A 289 7.55 -23.26 2.72
C THR A 289 7.50 -22.84 4.20
N LEU A 290 8.18 -23.56 5.10
CA LEU A 290 8.26 -23.20 6.52
C LEU A 290 9.41 -22.22 6.83
N PHE A 291 9.12 -21.18 7.61
CA PHE A 291 10.18 -20.39 8.23
C PHE A 291 10.75 -21.14 9.44
N LYS A 292 12.02 -21.52 9.34
CA LYS A 292 12.76 -22.18 10.42
C LYS A 292 13.35 -21.15 11.38
N LEU A 293 13.24 -21.41 12.68
CA LEU A 293 13.88 -20.65 13.74
C LEU A 293 14.57 -21.56 14.77
N ASP A 294 15.52 -20.99 15.50
CA ASP A 294 16.14 -21.63 16.68
C ASP A 294 15.31 -21.31 17.92
N TYR A 295 14.78 -22.35 18.56
CA TYR A 295 13.98 -22.27 19.78
C TYR A 295 14.76 -22.93 20.91
N TYR A 296 15.63 -22.15 21.54
CA TYR A 296 16.48 -22.58 22.67
C TYR A 296 17.34 -23.81 22.35
N GLY A 297 17.96 -23.84 21.16
CA GLY A 297 18.80 -24.96 20.69
C GLY A 297 18.01 -26.07 20.00
N GLN A 298 16.68 -25.95 19.88
CA GLN A 298 15.82 -26.86 19.12
C GLN A 298 15.34 -26.21 17.84
N ASN A 299 15.10 -27.01 16.80
CA ASN A 299 14.45 -26.52 15.60
C ASN A 299 12.96 -26.29 15.89
N ALA A 300 12.48 -25.08 15.59
CA ALA A 300 11.06 -24.78 15.52
C ALA A 300 10.74 -24.06 14.20
N TYR A 301 9.45 -23.95 13.91
CA TYR A 301 8.94 -23.33 12.71
C TYR A 301 7.82 -22.35 13.04
N LEU A 302 7.64 -21.34 12.19
CA LEU A 302 6.44 -20.52 12.22
C LEU A 302 5.29 -21.28 11.56
N THR A 303 4.11 -21.20 12.16
CA THR A 303 2.92 -21.94 11.69
C THR A 303 2.50 -21.53 10.28
N GLN A 304 2.14 -22.50 9.43
CA GLN A 304 1.48 -22.27 8.14
C GLN A 304 -0.05 -22.20 8.29
N SER A 305 -0.58 -22.87 9.30
CA SER A 305 -2.00 -23.06 9.57
C SER A 305 -2.15 -23.64 10.98
N SER A 306 -3.21 -23.25 11.67
CA SER A 306 -3.54 -23.75 13.00
C SER A 306 -4.57 -24.87 12.98
N GLN A 307 -4.97 -25.33 11.79
CA GLN A 307 -5.99 -26.35 11.59
C GLN A 307 -5.81 -27.57 12.50
N LEU A 308 -4.61 -28.17 12.52
CA LEU A 308 -4.39 -29.39 13.31
C LEU A 308 -4.68 -29.18 14.80
N TYR A 309 -4.43 -27.98 15.33
CA TYR A 309 -4.77 -27.64 16.71
C TYR A 309 -6.28 -27.43 16.88
N LEU A 310 -6.95 -26.78 15.92
CA LEU A 310 -8.40 -26.61 15.97
C LEU A 310 -9.13 -27.96 16.02
N GLU A 311 -8.68 -28.95 15.23
CA GLU A 311 -9.22 -30.31 15.26
C GLU A 311 -9.14 -30.95 16.66
N THR A 312 -8.11 -30.64 17.45
CA THR A 312 -7.99 -31.13 18.84
C THR A 312 -8.93 -30.44 19.82
N CYS A 313 -9.39 -29.23 19.50
CA CYS A 313 -10.29 -28.46 20.36
C CYS A 313 -11.75 -28.90 20.21
N VAL A 314 -12.14 -29.41 19.04
CA VAL A 314 -13.55 -29.72 18.73
C VAL A 314 -14.19 -30.67 19.75
N PRO A 315 -13.55 -31.78 20.18
CA PRO A 315 -14.13 -32.67 21.18
C PRO A 315 -14.42 -32.03 22.54
N ALA A 316 -13.78 -30.90 22.87
CA ALA A 316 -13.90 -30.24 24.16
C ALA A 316 -14.77 -28.97 24.11
N LEU A 317 -14.71 -28.23 23.00
CA LEU A 317 -15.30 -26.90 22.88
C LEU A 317 -16.44 -26.82 21.86
N GLY A 318 -16.71 -27.89 21.11
CA GLY A 318 -17.61 -27.85 19.95
C GLY A 318 -16.95 -27.16 18.76
N ASP A 319 -17.72 -26.45 17.95
CA ASP A 319 -17.16 -25.73 16.81
C ASP A 319 -16.23 -24.60 17.28
N VAL A 320 -15.07 -24.47 16.64
CA VAL A 320 -14.03 -23.52 17.05
C VAL A 320 -13.49 -22.70 15.88
N TYR A 321 -12.98 -21.51 16.18
CA TYR A 321 -12.26 -20.69 15.23
C TYR A 321 -11.05 -20.00 15.85
N CYS A 322 -10.10 -19.57 15.02
CA CYS A 322 -9.05 -18.64 15.42
C CYS A 322 -8.83 -17.57 14.34
N ILE A 323 -8.33 -16.41 14.76
CA ILE A 323 -7.89 -15.34 13.86
C ILE A 323 -6.47 -14.97 14.28
N GLN A 324 -5.49 -15.46 13.54
CA GLN A 324 -4.07 -15.27 13.87
C GLN A 324 -3.20 -15.26 12.62
N GLU A 325 -1.92 -14.94 12.78
CA GLU A 325 -1.00 -14.91 11.65
C GLU A 325 -0.61 -16.32 11.21
N SER A 326 -0.54 -16.52 9.90
CA SER A 326 0.09 -17.68 9.26
C SER A 326 1.24 -17.22 8.38
N PHE A 327 2.26 -18.08 8.26
CA PHE A 327 3.53 -17.73 7.65
C PHE A 327 3.87 -18.68 6.50
N ARG A 328 4.25 -18.12 5.35
CA ARG A 328 4.65 -18.89 4.16
C ARG A 328 5.99 -18.38 3.63
N ALA A 329 7.01 -19.24 3.69
CA ALA A 329 8.35 -19.00 3.16
C ALA A 329 8.44 -19.28 1.64
N GLU A 330 7.36 -18.97 0.92
CA GLU A 330 7.34 -19.07 -0.54
C GLU A 330 8.16 -17.93 -1.17
N ARG A 331 8.89 -18.25 -2.24
CA ARG A 331 9.66 -17.24 -3.02
C ARG A 331 8.82 -16.55 -4.10
N SER A 332 7.51 -16.70 -4.05
CA SER A 332 6.57 -16.19 -5.04
C SER A 332 6.32 -14.69 -4.85
N HIS A 333 6.68 -13.88 -5.85
CA HIS A 333 6.39 -12.43 -5.86
C HIS A 333 5.20 -12.12 -6.77
N THR A 334 4.00 -12.50 -6.31
CA THR A 334 2.73 -12.27 -7.02
C THR A 334 1.88 -11.20 -6.32
N ARG A 335 0.66 -10.99 -6.83
CA ARG A 335 -0.29 -10.00 -6.30
C ARG A 335 -1.11 -10.52 -5.12
N ARG A 336 -1.11 -11.82 -4.84
CA ARG A 336 -1.93 -12.48 -3.80
C ARG A 336 -1.16 -13.18 -2.68
N HIS A 337 0.18 -13.21 -2.75
CA HIS A 337 1.03 -13.89 -1.77
C HIS A 337 1.72 -12.90 -0.83
N LEU A 338 1.70 -13.24 0.46
CA LEU A 338 2.42 -12.59 1.56
C LEU A 338 3.16 -13.67 2.34
N SER A 339 4.25 -13.29 2.98
CA SER A 339 5.00 -14.18 3.88
C SER A 339 4.40 -14.26 5.29
N GLU A 340 3.60 -13.27 5.66
CA GLU A 340 2.84 -13.17 6.91
C GLU A 340 1.46 -12.59 6.54
N TYR A 341 0.39 -13.27 6.94
CA TYR A 341 -0.98 -12.84 6.66
C TYR A 341 -1.93 -13.28 7.78
N THR A 342 -2.99 -12.49 7.99
CA THR A 342 -3.98 -12.82 9.02
C THR A 342 -4.92 -13.89 8.48
N HIS A 343 -4.82 -15.08 9.05
CA HIS A 343 -5.56 -16.27 8.68
C HIS A 343 -6.76 -16.44 9.63
N ILE A 344 -7.96 -16.50 9.05
CA ILE A 344 -9.19 -16.83 9.77
C ILE A 344 -9.45 -18.30 9.51
N GLU A 345 -9.37 -19.13 10.54
CA GLU A 345 -9.53 -20.58 10.42
C GLU A 345 -10.67 -21.04 11.34
N ALA A 346 -11.51 -21.96 10.87
CA ALA A 346 -12.58 -22.57 11.66
C ALA A 346 -12.64 -24.08 11.41
N GLU A 347 -12.98 -24.83 12.45
CA GLU A 347 -13.15 -26.28 12.41
C GLU A 347 -14.48 -26.64 13.09
N LEU A 348 -15.28 -27.45 12.41
CA LEU A 348 -16.64 -27.81 12.82
C LEU A 348 -16.75 -29.32 13.02
N GLY A 349 -17.48 -29.73 14.05
CA GLY A 349 -17.74 -31.13 14.37
C GLY A 349 -19.08 -31.63 13.87
N PHE A 350 -19.19 -32.94 13.62
CA PHE A 350 -20.43 -33.64 13.32
C PHE A 350 -21.18 -33.12 12.08
N LEU A 351 -20.46 -32.87 11.00
CA LEU A 351 -21.03 -32.42 9.72
C LEU A 351 -20.57 -33.28 8.53
N THR A 352 -21.33 -33.20 7.46
CA THR A 352 -21.03 -33.73 6.13
C THR A 352 -20.39 -32.67 5.24
N PHE A 353 -19.79 -33.09 4.12
CA PHE A 353 -19.22 -32.15 3.15
C PHE A 353 -20.26 -31.15 2.62
N GLU A 354 -21.49 -31.59 2.38
CA GLU A 354 -22.59 -30.73 1.94
C GLU A 354 -22.99 -29.67 2.97
N GLU A 355 -22.98 -30.04 4.25
CA GLU A 355 -23.21 -29.10 5.36
C GLU A 355 -22.07 -28.10 5.50
N LEU A 356 -20.82 -28.52 5.28
CA LEU A 356 -19.65 -27.63 5.23
C LEU A 356 -19.79 -26.62 4.09
N LEU A 357 -20.16 -27.05 2.88
CA LEU A 357 -20.38 -26.15 1.74
C LEU A 357 -21.48 -25.13 2.06
N GLY A 358 -22.62 -25.59 2.60
CA GLY A 358 -23.73 -24.70 2.98
C GLY A 358 -23.36 -23.73 4.12
N HIS A 359 -22.53 -24.16 5.07
CA HIS A 359 -21.98 -23.31 6.12
C HIS A 359 -21.12 -22.19 5.54
N VAL A 360 -20.18 -22.54 4.67
CA VAL A 360 -19.28 -21.58 4.00
C VAL A 360 -20.06 -20.50 3.25
N GLU A 361 -21.08 -20.88 2.48
CA GLU A 361 -21.94 -19.94 1.75
C GLU A 361 -22.63 -18.96 2.70
N ARG A 362 -23.26 -19.47 3.77
CA ARG A 362 -23.95 -18.65 4.78
C ARG A 362 -23.00 -17.72 5.52
N MET A 363 -21.80 -18.20 5.86
CA MET A 363 -20.76 -17.42 6.53
C MET A 363 -20.33 -16.25 5.65
N PHE A 364 -20.04 -16.48 4.36
CA PHE A 364 -19.64 -15.41 3.43
C PHE A 364 -20.74 -14.35 3.25
N VAL A 365 -21.99 -14.77 3.04
CA VAL A 365 -23.10 -13.83 2.85
C VAL A 365 -23.36 -13.02 4.12
N SER A 366 -23.33 -13.65 5.28
CA SER A 366 -23.51 -12.98 6.57
C SER A 366 -22.37 -12.00 6.89
N LEU A 367 -21.13 -12.39 6.57
CA LEU A 367 -19.96 -11.54 6.70
C LEU A 367 -20.09 -10.27 5.86
N VAL A 368 -20.41 -10.42 4.57
CA VAL A 368 -20.56 -9.29 3.65
C VAL A 368 -21.71 -8.38 4.09
N ASP A 369 -22.86 -8.95 4.46
CA ASP A 369 -24.01 -8.20 4.94
C ASP A 369 -23.67 -7.35 6.19
N LYS A 370 -23.01 -7.95 7.19
CA LYS A 370 -22.57 -7.23 8.40
C LYS A 370 -21.56 -6.10 8.07
N VAL A 371 -20.60 -6.34 7.18
CA VAL A 371 -19.63 -5.31 6.75
C VAL A 371 -20.33 -4.15 6.03
N LEU A 372 -21.28 -4.44 5.15
CA LEU A 372 -22.00 -3.40 4.41
C LEU A 372 -22.99 -2.61 5.28
N LYS A 373 -23.52 -3.21 6.34
CA LYS A 373 -24.36 -2.56 7.35
C LYS A 373 -23.57 -1.74 8.37
N ASP A 374 -22.26 -1.98 8.50
CA ASP A 374 -21.42 -1.17 9.39
C ASP A 374 -21.38 0.29 8.91
N PRO A 375 -21.66 1.27 9.79
CA PRO A 375 -21.81 2.68 9.40
C PRO A 375 -20.49 3.31 8.93
N VAL A 376 -19.34 2.70 9.22
CA VAL A 376 -18.03 3.15 8.76
C VAL A 376 -17.63 2.36 7.51
N ALA A 377 -17.66 1.03 7.56
CA ALA A 377 -17.14 0.21 6.46
C ALA A 377 -18.05 0.21 5.22
N GLY A 378 -19.37 0.18 5.38
CA GLY A 378 -20.31 0.17 4.25
C GLY A 378 -20.11 1.33 3.26
N PRO A 379 -20.09 2.59 3.73
CA PRO A 379 -19.76 3.74 2.88
C PRO A 379 -18.36 3.67 2.25
N LEU A 380 -17.37 3.17 2.99
CA LEU A 380 -15.99 3.06 2.50
C LEU A 380 -15.84 1.97 1.43
N VAL A 381 -16.52 0.83 1.57
CA VAL A 381 -16.56 -0.21 0.53
C VAL A 381 -17.17 0.35 -0.74
N LYS A 382 -18.29 1.07 -0.65
CA LYS A 382 -18.91 1.74 -1.83
C LYS A 382 -18.00 2.79 -2.46
N GLN A 383 -17.22 3.51 -1.66
CA GLN A 383 -16.24 4.48 -2.17
C GLN A 383 -15.07 3.79 -2.89
N LEU A 384 -14.54 2.71 -2.32
CA LEU A 384 -13.38 1.98 -2.85
C LEU A 384 -13.74 1.09 -4.04
N ASN A 385 -14.94 0.49 -4.01
CA ASN A 385 -15.49 -0.39 -5.02
C ASN A 385 -16.96 0.00 -5.32
N PRO A 386 -17.19 1.02 -6.16
CA PRO A 386 -18.54 1.50 -6.48
C PRO A 386 -19.42 0.50 -7.23
N LYS A 387 -18.83 -0.55 -7.80
CA LYS A 387 -19.52 -1.60 -8.55
C LYS A 387 -19.70 -2.88 -7.72
N PHE A 388 -19.39 -2.85 -6.41
CA PHE A 388 -19.51 -4.02 -5.57
C PHE A 388 -20.96 -4.49 -5.47
N GLU A 389 -21.18 -5.77 -5.77
CA GLU A 389 -22.45 -6.44 -5.56
C GLU A 389 -22.26 -7.55 -4.52
N PRO A 390 -23.11 -7.61 -3.47
CA PRO A 390 -23.08 -8.72 -2.52
C PRO A 390 -23.29 -10.05 -3.23
N PRO A 391 -22.57 -11.12 -2.82
CA PRO A 391 -22.75 -12.43 -3.43
C PRO A 391 -24.15 -12.97 -3.13
N GLN A 392 -24.76 -13.67 -4.09
CA GLN A 392 -26.09 -14.27 -3.95
C GLN A 392 -25.99 -15.78 -3.73
N LEU A 393 -26.91 -16.32 -2.94
CA LEU A 393 -27.05 -17.77 -2.75
C LEU A 393 -27.93 -18.39 -3.84
N PRO A 394 -27.70 -19.68 -4.18
CA PRO A 394 -26.51 -20.46 -3.84
C PRO A 394 -25.30 -20.02 -4.69
N PHE A 395 -24.09 -20.28 -4.20
CA PHE A 395 -22.87 -20.12 -5.01
C PHE A 395 -22.85 -21.19 -6.10
N MET A 396 -22.14 -20.90 -7.19
CA MET A 396 -21.97 -21.88 -8.26
C MET A 396 -21.10 -23.02 -7.74
N ARG A 397 -21.55 -24.27 -7.88
CA ARG A 397 -20.72 -25.44 -7.59
C ARG A 397 -20.08 -25.94 -8.88
N MET A 398 -18.79 -26.22 -8.81
CA MET A 398 -18.02 -26.74 -9.93
C MET A 398 -17.07 -27.80 -9.38
N THR A 399 -16.99 -28.96 -10.02
CA THR A 399 -15.95 -29.93 -9.65
C THR A 399 -14.64 -29.58 -10.35
N TYR A 400 -13.52 -30.06 -9.81
CA TYR A 400 -12.21 -29.94 -10.45
C TYR A 400 -12.24 -30.42 -11.90
N VAL A 401 -12.90 -31.55 -12.17
CA VAL A 401 -13.01 -32.11 -13.53
C VAL A 401 -13.78 -31.15 -14.45
N ASP A 402 -14.91 -30.62 -14.01
CA ASP A 402 -15.69 -29.64 -14.78
C ASP A 402 -14.88 -28.35 -15.05
N ALA A 403 -14.01 -27.95 -14.11
CA ALA A 403 -13.13 -26.81 -14.30
C ALA A 403 -12.05 -27.06 -15.37
N LEU A 404 -11.45 -28.25 -15.41
CA LEU A 404 -10.52 -28.61 -16.50
C LEU A 404 -11.21 -28.61 -17.86
N GLU A 405 -12.42 -29.18 -17.93
CA GLU A 405 -13.24 -29.18 -19.15
C GLU A 405 -13.52 -27.75 -19.59
N TRP A 406 -13.96 -26.89 -18.67
CA TRP A 406 -14.21 -25.48 -18.95
C TRP A 406 -12.96 -24.76 -19.47
N LEU A 407 -11.80 -24.96 -18.84
CA LEU A 407 -10.52 -24.34 -19.24
C LEU A 407 -10.11 -24.77 -20.65
N ASN A 408 -10.21 -26.07 -20.95
CA ASN A 408 -9.90 -26.62 -22.27
C ASN A 408 -10.86 -26.11 -23.35
N GLU A 409 -12.16 -26.08 -23.08
CA GLU A 409 -13.17 -25.55 -24.02
C GLU A 409 -12.96 -24.06 -24.34
N HIS A 410 -12.41 -23.30 -23.40
CA HIS A 410 -12.12 -21.86 -23.58
C HIS A 410 -10.69 -21.60 -24.09
N GLY A 411 -9.94 -22.65 -24.45
CA GLY A 411 -8.58 -22.55 -24.98
C GLY A 411 -7.60 -21.90 -23.98
N ILE A 412 -7.77 -22.19 -22.69
CA ILE A 412 -6.88 -21.71 -21.62
C ILE A 412 -5.90 -22.83 -21.30
N PRO A 413 -4.62 -22.70 -21.67
CA PRO A 413 -3.63 -23.74 -21.44
C PRO A 413 -3.15 -23.76 -19.99
N ASN A 414 -2.56 -24.88 -19.58
CA ASN A 414 -1.81 -25.02 -18.33
C ASN A 414 -0.48 -24.26 -18.37
N GLU A 415 0.33 -24.35 -17.30
CA GLU A 415 1.61 -23.64 -17.20
C GLU A 415 2.63 -24.04 -18.29
N ASP A 416 2.52 -25.25 -18.82
CA ASP A 416 3.37 -25.79 -19.91
C ASP A 416 2.86 -25.42 -21.31
N GLY A 417 1.72 -24.72 -21.41
CA GLY A 417 1.13 -24.37 -22.70
C GLY A 417 0.31 -25.48 -23.35
N GLU A 418 -0.03 -26.55 -22.60
CA GLU A 418 -0.83 -27.69 -23.07
C GLU A 418 -2.28 -27.61 -22.55
N GLU A 419 -3.14 -28.49 -23.08
CA GLU A 419 -4.47 -28.73 -22.51
C GLU A 419 -4.35 -29.37 -21.11
N PHE A 420 -5.23 -28.94 -20.21
CA PHE A 420 -5.32 -29.45 -18.85
C PHE A 420 -5.72 -30.93 -18.83
N LYS A 421 -5.00 -31.70 -18.01
CA LYS A 421 -5.26 -33.13 -17.78
C LYS A 421 -5.56 -33.38 -16.30
N PHE A 422 -6.26 -34.48 -16.01
CA PHE A 422 -6.51 -34.87 -14.63
C PHE A 422 -5.19 -35.05 -13.87
N GLY A 423 -5.07 -34.36 -12.73
CA GLY A 423 -3.85 -34.30 -11.91
C GLY A 423 -3.05 -33.00 -12.08
N ASP A 424 -3.34 -32.18 -13.10
CA ASP A 424 -2.74 -30.87 -13.25
C ASP A 424 -3.27 -29.91 -12.18
N ASP A 425 -2.39 -29.07 -11.61
CA ASP A 425 -2.79 -27.98 -10.74
C ASP A 425 -3.35 -26.80 -11.55
N ILE A 426 -4.40 -26.14 -11.05
CA ILE A 426 -5.01 -24.98 -11.70
C ILE A 426 -4.37 -23.72 -11.11
N ALA A 427 -3.27 -23.28 -11.72
CA ALA A 427 -2.54 -22.11 -11.26
C ALA A 427 -3.36 -20.81 -11.28
N GLU A 428 -2.87 -19.80 -10.53
CA GLU A 428 -3.54 -18.50 -10.30
C GLU A 428 -4.11 -17.84 -11.57
N ALA A 429 -3.35 -17.86 -12.66
CA ALA A 429 -3.73 -17.16 -13.89
C ALA A 429 -4.94 -17.83 -14.58
N ALA A 430 -4.95 -19.16 -14.65
CA ALA A 430 -6.05 -19.94 -15.23
C ALA A 430 -7.30 -19.86 -14.33
N GLU A 431 -7.12 -20.05 -13.02
CA GLU A 431 -8.18 -19.93 -12.00
C GLU A 431 -8.89 -18.57 -12.10
N ARG A 432 -8.11 -17.48 -12.12
CA ARG A 432 -8.66 -16.13 -12.23
C ARG A 432 -9.37 -15.91 -13.55
N LYS A 433 -8.76 -16.31 -14.67
CA LYS A 433 -9.39 -16.14 -15.99
C LYS A 433 -10.73 -16.86 -16.06
N MET A 434 -10.83 -18.06 -15.50
CA MET A 434 -12.09 -18.80 -15.37
C MET A 434 -13.10 -18.05 -14.50
N THR A 435 -12.70 -17.69 -13.28
CA THR A 435 -13.57 -17.04 -12.30
C THR A 435 -14.09 -15.68 -12.80
N ASP A 436 -13.23 -14.89 -13.45
CA ASP A 436 -13.56 -13.57 -14.00
C ASP A 436 -14.46 -13.69 -15.23
N THR A 437 -14.30 -14.73 -16.05
CA THR A 437 -15.16 -14.97 -17.23
C THR A 437 -16.55 -15.43 -16.80
N ILE A 438 -16.64 -16.31 -15.81
CA ILE A 438 -17.92 -16.78 -15.23
C ILE A 438 -18.60 -15.67 -14.43
N ASN A 439 -17.80 -14.82 -13.77
CA ASN A 439 -18.21 -13.64 -13.01
C ASN A 439 -19.24 -13.94 -11.91
N LYS A 440 -19.06 -15.07 -11.21
CA LYS A 440 -19.85 -15.48 -10.02
C LYS A 440 -18.92 -16.08 -8.98
N PRO A 441 -19.31 -16.08 -7.68
CA PRO A 441 -18.65 -16.91 -6.67
C PRO A 441 -18.77 -18.39 -7.03
N ILE A 442 -17.64 -19.12 -6.96
CA ILE A 442 -17.56 -20.55 -7.29
C ILE A 442 -17.04 -21.31 -6.07
N LEU A 443 -17.74 -22.37 -5.68
CA LEU A 443 -17.22 -23.44 -4.84
C LEU A 443 -16.61 -24.48 -5.77
N LEU A 444 -15.29 -24.41 -5.97
CA LEU A 444 -14.54 -25.38 -6.75
C LEU A 444 -14.20 -26.56 -5.84
N THR A 445 -14.67 -27.76 -6.18
CA THR A 445 -14.67 -28.91 -5.26
C THR A 445 -14.00 -30.14 -5.86
N ARG A 446 -13.73 -31.15 -5.02
CA ARG A 446 -13.32 -32.50 -5.46
C ARG A 446 -11.97 -32.52 -6.19
N PHE A 447 -10.95 -31.93 -5.59
CA PHE A 447 -9.60 -31.96 -6.13
C PHE A 447 -8.94 -33.35 -5.99
N PRO A 448 -8.03 -33.73 -6.91
CA PRO A 448 -7.27 -34.97 -6.83
C PRO A 448 -6.50 -35.11 -5.52
N VAL A 449 -6.38 -36.35 -5.03
CA VAL A 449 -5.66 -36.67 -3.78
C VAL A 449 -4.18 -36.30 -3.87
N GLU A 450 -3.58 -36.41 -5.05
CA GLU A 450 -2.15 -36.23 -5.29
C GLU A 450 -1.68 -34.77 -5.21
N ILE A 451 -2.60 -33.81 -5.37
CA ILE A 451 -2.29 -32.37 -5.37
C ILE A 451 -2.85 -31.62 -4.15
N LYS A 452 -3.42 -32.35 -3.18
CA LYS A 452 -4.00 -31.79 -1.95
C LYS A 452 -3.35 -32.40 -0.71
N SER A 453 -3.54 -31.70 0.40
CA SER A 453 -2.89 -32.01 1.68
C SER A 453 -3.33 -33.36 2.26
N PHE A 454 -2.43 -34.01 3.01
CA PHE A 454 -2.57 -35.41 3.40
C PHE A 454 -3.76 -35.72 4.32
N TYR A 455 -4.25 -34.71 5.04
CA TYR A 455 -5.29 -34.81 6.04
C TYR A 455 -6.71 -34.83 5.45
N MET A 456 -6.87 -34.58 4.15
CA MET A 456 -8.19 -34.44 3.51
C MET A 456 -8.88 -35.80 3.33
N GLU A 457 -10.15 -35.91 3.71
CA GLU A 457 -10.98 -37.11 3.50
C GLU A 457 -11.22 -37.33 2.00
N LYS A 458 -11.26 -38.59 1.58
CA LYS A 458 -11.54 -38.96 0.18
C LYS A 458 -13.04 -38.99 -0.07
N CYS A 459 -13.45 -38.64 -1.29
CA CYS A 459 -14.83 -38.83 -1.71
C CYS A 459 -15.18 -40.32 -1.72
N LYS A 460 -16.35 -40.68 -1.16
CA LYS A 460 -16.81 -42.08 -1.09
C LYS A 460 -17.18 -42.65 -2.46
N ASP A 461 -17.64 -41.79 -3.37
CA ASP A 461 -18.05 -42.11 -4.73
C ASP A 461 -16.87 -42.16 -5.71
N ASP A 462 -15.80 -41.39 -5.47
CA ASP A 462 -14.57 -41.43 -6.25
C ASP A 462 -13.32 -41.25 -5.36
N PRO A 463 -12.59 -42.34 -5.04
CA PRO A 463 -11.45 -42.29 -4.12
C PRO A 463 -10.20 -41.62 -4.71
N ARG A 464 -10.24 -41.16 -5.97
CA ARG A 464 -9.17 -40.37 -6.60
C ARG A 464 -9.23 -38.90 -6.21
N VAL A 465 -10.35 -38.43 -5.68
CA VAL A 465 -10.58 -37.03 -5.29
C VAL A 465 -10.92 -36.90 -3.82
N THR A 466 -10.80 -35.70 -3.29
CA THR A 466 -10.98 -35.35 -1.88
C THR A 466 -12.29 -34.60 -1.65
N GLU A 467 -12.85 -34.68 -0.46
CA GLU A 467 -13.95 -33.81 0.00
C GLU A 467 -13.40 -32.40 0.33
N SER A 468 -12.83 -31.75 -0.67
CA SER A 468 -12.18 -30.44 -0.59
C SER A 468 -12.96 -29.37 -1.36
N VAL A 469 -12.82 -28.13 -0.92
CA VAL A 469 -13.44 -26.96 -1.53
C VAL A 469 -12.49 -25.76 -1.48
N ASP A 470 -12.35 -25.08 -2.61
CA ASP A 470 -11.76 -23.75 -2.70
C ASP A 470 -12.86 -22.76 -3.13
N VAL A 471 -12.96 -21.61 -2.44
CA VAL A 471 -13.92 -20.56 -2.79
C VAL A 471 -13.25 -19.52 -3.67
N LEU A 472 -13.69 -19.43 -4.91
CA LEU A 472 -13.18 -18.51 -5.91
C LEU A 472 -14.10 -17.31 -6.03
N MET A 473 -13.54 -16.11 -5.89
CA MET A 473 -14.25 -14.84 -6.05
C MET A 473 -13.75 -14.09 -7.29
N PRO A 474 -14.65 -13.47 -8.07
CA PRO A 474 -14.25 -12.62 -9.19
C PRO A 474 -13.26 -11.53 -8.76
N ASN A 475 -12.36 -11.17 -9.65
CA ASN A 475 -11.24 -10.23 -9.51
C ASN A 475 -10.11 -10.69 -8.58
N VAL A 476 -10.31 -11.70 -7.73
CA VAL A 476 -9.28 -12.19 -6.79
C VAL A 476 -8.81 -13.62 -7.10
N GLY A 477 -9.72 -14.52 -7.44
CA GLY A 477 -9.50 -15.97 -7.43
C GLY A 477 -9.80 -16.55 -6.05
N GLU A 478 -9.02 -17.55 -5.63
CA GLU A 478 -9.16 -18.24 -4.35
C GLU A 478 -9.02 -17.30 -3.14
N VAL A 479 -10.06 -17.20 -2.33
CA VAL A 479 -10.08 -16.45 -1.05
C VAL A 479 -10.11 -17.35 0.18
N MET A 480 -10.54 -18.61 0.01
CA MET A 480 -10.73 -19.61 1.06
C MET A 480 -10.39 -21.00 0.51
N GLY A 481 -9.74 -21.83 1.31
CA GLY A 481 -9.59 -23.26 1.08
C GLY A 481 -10.07 -24.07 2.29
N GLY A 482 -10.69 -25.22 2.06
CA GLY A 482 -11.25 -26.07 3.12
C GLY A 482 -11.46 -27.51 2.68
N SER A 483 -11.73 -28.38 3.66
CA SER A 483 -12.04 -29.79 3.39
C SER A 483 -12.65 -30.50 4.59
N MET A 484 -13.26 -31.65 4.33
CA MET A 484 -13.48 -32.68 5.35
C MET A 484 -12.15 -33.35 5.71
N ARG A 485 -12.03 -33.80 6.96
CA ARG A 485 -10.78 -34.37 7.49
C ARG A 485 -10.90 -35.88 7.63
N ILE A 486 -9.77 -36.58 7.42
CA ILE A 486 -9.68 -38.03 7.63
C ILE A 486 -10.12 -38.36 9.06
N SER A 487 -11.20 -39.12 9.18
CA SER A 487 -11.78 -39.50 10.48
C SER A 487 -11.25 -40.83 11.02
N LYS A 488 -10.71 -41.71 10.17
CA LYS A 488 -10.22 -43.04 10.57
C LYS A 488 -8.72 -43.06 10.77
N LEU A 489 -8.27 -43.67 11.89
CA LEU A 489 -6.85 -43.76 12.24
C LEU A 489 -6.02 -44.49 11.17
N ASP A 490 -6.50 -45.63 10.67
CA ASP A 490 -5.74 -46.43 9.69
C ASP A 490 -5.51 -45.66 8.38
N GLU A 491 -6.51 -44.87 7.96
CA GLU A 491 -6.41 -44.02 6.77
C GLU A 491 -5.43 -42.86 7.00
N LEU A 492 -5.44 -42.25 8.19
CA LEU A 492 -4.49 -41.20 8.55
C LEU A 492 -3.05 -41.75 8.61
N MET A 493 -2.84 -42.93 9.19
CA MET A 493 -1.53 -43.58 9.21
C MET A 493 -1.04 -43.93 7.79
N ALA A 494 -1.94 -44.37 6.92
CA ALA A 494 -1.63 -44.58 5.50
C ALA A 494 -1.27 -43.26 4.79
N ALA A 495 -1.92 -42.15 5.12
CA ALA A 495 -1.60 -40.83 4.59
C ALA A 495 -0.21 -40.34 5.03
N PHE A 496 0.15 -40.47 6.32
CA PHE A 496 1.51 -40.16 6.80
C PHE A 496 2.57 -40.98 6.04
N LYS A 497 2.32 -42.27 5.84
CA LYS A 497 3.22 -43.14 5.07
C LYS A 497 3.35 -42.70 3.61
N ARG A 498 2.25 -42.28 2.97
CA ARG A 498 2.24 -41.78 1.59
C ARG A 498 3.10 -40.53 1.43
N GLU A 499 2.98 -39.58 2.34
CA GLU A 499 3.78 -38.34 2.31
C GLU A 499 5.19 -38.48 2.90
N ASN A 500 5.60 -39.69 3.29
CA ASN A 500 6.88 -39.95 3.95
C ASN A 500 7.09 -39.08 5.22
N MET A 501 6.02 -38.90 5.99
CA MET A 501 6.01 -38.15 7.25
C MET A 501 6.11 -39.10 8.45
N ASP A 502 6.92 -38.74 9.44
CA ASP A 502 6.96 -39.46 10.73
C ASP A 502 5.68 -39.11 11.53
N PRO A 503 4.84 -40.09 11.89
CA PRO A 503 3.64 -39.83 12.69
C PRO A 503 3.94 -39.53 14.17
N ALA A 504 5.14 -39.84 14.69
CA ALA A 504 5.43 -39.72 16.12
C ALA A 504 5.24 -38.30 16.70
N PRO A 505 5.65 -37.21 16.02
CA PRO A 505 5.38 -35.84 16.48
C PRO A 505 3.88 -35.45 16.43
N TYR A 506 3.07 -36.20 15.68
CA TYR A 506 1.64 -35.98 15.48
C TYR A 506 0.77 -36.91 16.36
N TYR A 507 1.32 -37.40 17.47
CA TYR A 507 0.58 -38.32 18.35
C TYR A 507 -0.75 -37.71 18.83
N TRP A 508 -0.75 -36.44 19.20
CA TRP A 508 -1.92 -35.68 19.66
C TRP A 508 -2.96 -35.51 18.54
N PHE A 509 -2.51 -35.35 17.30
CA PHE A 509 -3.37 -35.26 16.13
C PHE A 509 -4.02 -36.61 15.78
N SER A 510 -3.23 -37.68 15.91
CA SER A 510 -3.70 -39.06 15.72
C SER A 510 -4.67 -39.50 16.81
N ASP A 511 -4.49 -38.98 18.04
CA ASP A 511 -5.35 -39.30 19.18
C ASP A 511 -6.78 -38.78 19.01
N VAL A 512 -6.99 -37.71 18.24
CA VAL A 512 -8.33 -37.25 17.80
C VAL A 512 -9.10 -38.36 17.08
N ARG A 513 -8.40 -39.27 16.38
CA ARG A 513 -9.01 -40.41 15.66
C ARG A 513 -9.12 -41.67 16.52
N LYS A 514 -8.53 -41.68 17.71
CA LYS A 514 -8.59 -42.81 18.65
C LYS A 514 -9.67 -42.61 19.71
N TYR A 515 -9.70 -41.42 20.32
CA TYR A 515 -10.53 -41.13 21.48
C TYR A 515 -11.83 -40.44 21.07
N GLY A 516 -12.71 -41.21 20.44
CA GLY A 516 -14.02 -40.73 19.99
C GLY A 516 -13.95 -40.00 18.66
N ALA A 517 -13.46 -40.68 17.62
CA ALA A 517 -13.45 -40.15 16.25
C ALA A 517 -14.85 -39.68 15.80
N PHE A 518 -14.88 -38.59 15.05
CA PHE A 518 -16.10 -37.94 14.57
C PHE A 518 -15.87 -37.37 13.17
N PRO A 519 -16.92 -37.28 12.32
CA PRO A 519 -16.81 -36.57 11.05
C PRO A 519 -16.67 -35.07 11.32
N HIS A 520 -15.70 -34.43 10.68
CA HIS A 520 -15.41 -33.02 10.86
C HIS A 520 -14.75 -32.43 9.61
N GLY A 521 -14.83 -31.12 9.52
CA GLY A 521 -14.28 -30.36 8.42
C GLY A 521 -14.12 -28.91 8.82
N GLY A 522 -13.31 -28.21 8.04
CA GLY A 522 -12.99 -26.83 8.34
C GLY A 522 -12.41 -26.12 7.14
N TYR A 523 -12.03 -24.87 7.36
CA TYR A 523 -11.53 -23.99 6.32
C TYR A 523 -10.62 -22.90 6.86
N GLY A 524 -9.77 -22.41 5.97
CA GLY A 524 -8.88 -21.27 6.17
C GLY A 524 -9.18 -20.17 5.16
N LEU A 525 -9.24 -18.94 5.64
CA LEU A 525 -9.69 -17.77 4.91
C LEU A 525 -8.65 -16.65 5.03
N GLY A 526 -8.13 -16.20 3.89
CA GLY A 526 -7.11 -15.15 3.84
C GLY A 526 -7.71 -13.75 3.97
N THR A 527 -7.53 -13.09 5.12
CA THR A 527 -8.12 -11.77 5.41
C THR A 527 -7.79 -10.74 4.33
N GLU A 528 -6.53 -10.66 3.90
CA GLU A 528 -6.07 -9.70 2.90
C GLU A 528 -6.67 -9.99 1.51
N ARG A 529 -6.93 -11.26 1.18
CA ARG A 529 -7.58 -11.64 -0.10
C ARG A 529 -9.05 -11.22 -0.12
N ILE A 530 -9.78 -11.40 0.98
CA ILE A 530 -11.17 -10.90 1.10
C ILE A 530 -11.20 -9.38 0.99
N LEU A 531 -10.28 -8.68 1.68
CA LEU A 531 -10.21 -7.22 1.60
C LEU A 531 -9.90 -6.75 0.19
N ALA A 532 -9.03 -7.44 -0.53
CA ALA A 532 -8.74 -7.13 -1.92
C ALA A 532 -9.99 -7.29 -2.80
N TRP A 533 -10.80 -8.31 -2.55
CA TRP A 533 -12.08 -8.51 -3.23
C TRP A 533 -13.10 -7.42 -2.88
N LEU A 534 -13.37 -7.19 -1.59
CA LEU A 534 -14.35 -6.20 -1.12
C LEU A 534 -14.00 -4.78 -1.58
N CYS A 535 -12.71 -4.42 -1.50
CA CYS A 535 -12.25 -3.06 -1.78
C CYS A 535 -11.75 -2.87 -3.21
N ASP A 536 -11.85 -3.87 -4.09
CA ASP A 536 -11.32 -3.84 -5.47
C ASP A 536 -9.84 -3.42 -5.51
N ARG A 537 -8.98 -4.15 -4.78
CA ARG A 537 -7.53 -3.89 -4.77
C ARG A 537 -6.80 -4.84 -5.69
N PHE A 538 -5.91 -4.28 -6.50
CA PHE A 538 -5.06 -5.03 -7.41
C PHE A 538 -4.07 -5.97 -6.69
N THR A 539 -3.67 -5.63 -5.46
CA THR A 539 -2.70 -6.39 -4.67
C THR A 539 -3.11 -6.47 -3.21
N VAL A 540 -2.90 -7.64 -2.60
CA VAL A 540 -3.16 -7.88 -1.17
C VAL A 540 -2.26 -7.05 -0.24
N ARG A 541 -1.16 -6.51 -0.78
CA ARG A 541 -0.23 -5.63 -0.05
C ARG A 541 -0.92 -4.36 0.46
N ASP A 542 -1.91 -3.86 -0.29
CA ASP A 542 -2.69 -2.69 0.12
C ASP A 542 -3.64 -2.98 1.28
N CYS A 543 -3.98 -4.26 1.46
CA CYS A 543 -4.86 -4.75 2.50
C CYS A 543 -4.13 -5.09 3.81
N SER A 544 -2.80 -4.97 3.84
CA SER A 544 -1.97 -5.09 5.05
C SER A 544 -1.47 -3.72 5.52
N LEU A 545 -1.23 -3.59 6.83
CA LEU A 545 -0.66 -2.37 7.41
C LEU A 545 0.77 -2.17 6.91
N TYR A 546 1.63 -3.17 7.16
CA TYR A 546 3.02 -3.24 6.69
C TYR A 546 3.27 -4.65 6.16
N PRO A 547 3.04 -4.92 4.86
CA PRO A 547 3.11 -6.27 4.32
C PRO A 547 4.52 -6.87 4.45
N ARG A 548 4.59 -8.19 4.62
CA ARG A 548 5.82 -8.98 4.52
C ARG A 548 5.74 -9.88 3.29
N PHE A 549 6.80 -9.87 2.50
CA PHE A 549 6.98 -10.70 1.32
C PHE A 549 8.50 -10.76 1.01
N PRO A 550 9.00 -11.63 0.11
CA PRO A 550 10.44 -11.93 0.00
C PRO A 550 11.40 -10.73 -0.18
N VAL A 551 10.92 -9.55 -0.59
CA VAL A 551 11.73 -8.35 -0.85
C VAL A 551 11.53 -7.25 0.22
N ALA A 552 10.52 -7.36 1.10
CA ALA A 552 10.16 -6.31 2.07
C ALA A 552 10.31 -6.80 3.52
N VAL A 553 11.47 -6.51 4.13
CA VAL A 553 11.72 -6.69 5.57
C VAL A 553 11.81 -5.34 6.31
N THR A 554 11.90 -4.22 5.60
CA THR A 554 12.19 -2.91 6.20
C THR A 554 10.96 -2.03 6.41
N VAL A 555 10.64 -1.77 7.67
CA VAL A 555 10.40 -0.41 8.14
C VAL A 555 11.59 -0.12 9.06
N PRO A 556 12.42 0.92 8.82
CA PRO A 556 13.43 1.30 9.79
C PRO A 556 12.71 1.76 11.05
N VAL A 557 12.53 0.85 12.01
CA VAL A 557 12.28 1.23 13.39
C VAL A 557 13.59 1.86 13.85
N ALA A 558 13.69 3.18 13.68
CA ALA A 558 14.67 3.95 14.42
C ALA A 558 14.30 3.78 15.89
N ILE A 559 14.92 2.81 16.56
CA ILE A 559 14.93 2.73 18.01
C ILE A 559 15.70 3.98 18.44
N ALA A 560 14.97 5.08 18.64
CA ALA A 560 15.48 6.24 19.35
C ALA A 560 15.67 5.80 20.80
N ILE A 561 16.84 5.26 21.10
CA ILE A 561 17.36 5.27 22.48
C ILE A 561 17.58 6.75 22.77
N ALA A 562 16.55 7.40 23.33
CA ALA A 562 16.67 8.70 23.93
C ALA A 562 17.67 8.56 25.08
N ALA A 563 18.90 8.97 24.84
CA ALA A 563 19.87 9.27 25.88
C ALA A 563 19.35 10.47 26.69
N CYS A 564 18.45 10.20 27.62
CA CYS A 564 18.05 11.14 28.66
C CYS A 564 18.92 10.87 29.89
N GLY A 565 19.89 11.77 30.10
CA GLY A 565 20.28 12.23 31.43
C GLY A 565 21.02 11.25 32.35
N PHE A 566 22.35 11.23 32.24
CA PHE A 566 23.23 11.07 33.40
C PHE A 566 24.44 12.02 33.24
N GLU A 567 24.18 13.32 33.35
CA GLU A 567 25.19 14.30 33.72
C GLU A 567 25.09 14.54 35.23
N VAL A 568 25.70 13.69 36.06
CA VAL A 568 26.34 14.12 37.32
C VAL A 568 27.41 13.08 37.70
N LEU A 569 28.59 13.60 38.09
CA LEU A 569 29.76 12.96 38.68
C LEU A 569 30.75 12.24 37.75
N GLY A 570 31.96 12.82 37.65
CA GLY A 570 33.18 12.02 37.48
C GLY A 570 34.24 12.65 36.60
N ALA A 571 35.01 13.60 37.15
CA ALA A 571 36.17 14.16 36.49
C ALA A 571 37.31 13.13 36.30
N ALA A 572 38.13 13.38 35.29
CA ALA A 572 39.47 12.85 35.02
C ALA A 572 39.56 11.38 34.55
N ILE A 573 39.99 11.19 33.29
CA ILE A 573 41.29 10.60 32.95
C ILE A 573 41.57 10.84 31.45
N SER A 574 42.69 11.50 31.22
CA SER A 574 43.41 11.64 29.95
C SER A 574 43.75 10.27 29.35
N THR A 575 43.66 10.05 28.04
CA THR A 575 44.79 10.09 27.07
C THR A 575 44.34 9.60 25.68
N ARG A 576 44.90 10.23 24.64
CA ARG A 576 44.84 9.93 23.18
C ARG A 576 44.60 8.46 22.79
N ALA A 577 43.50 8.18 22.08
CA ALA A 577 43.42 7.21 20.96
C ALA A 577 42.02 7.19 20.32
N THR A 578 41.65 8.24 19.55
CA THR A 578 40.39 8.21 18.78
C THR A 578 40.55 8.94 17.46
N LEU A 579 41.32 8.35 16.53
CA LEU A 579 41.27 8.74 15.12
C LEU A 579 41.87 7.62 14.28
N ARG A 580 41.05 6.61 13.95
CA ARG A 580 41.13 5.68 12.80
C ARG A 580 40.21 4.48 13.02
N LEU A 581 38.89 4.68 12.95
CA LEU A 581 37.95 3.60 12.61
C LEU A 581 36.58 4.17 12.19
N ALA A 582 36.57 5.02 11.16
CA ALA A 582 35.36 5.37 10.44
C ALA A 582 35.75 5.43 8.97
N VAL A 583 35.53 4.32 8.27
CA VAL A 583 35.56 4.06 6.81
C VAL A 583 36.04 2.60 6.66
N ALA A 584 35.09 1.66 6.71
CA ALA A 584 35.15 0.34 6.05
C ALA A 584 34.03 -0.58 6.56
N VAL A 585 32.76 -0.29 6.26
CA VAL A 585 31.71 -1.33 6.22
C VAL A 585 30.75 -1.04 5.07
N THR A 586 31.24 -1.17 3.84
CA THR A 586 30.41 -1.40 2.64
C THR A 586 31.21 -2.23 1.63
N LYS A 587 31.28 -3.55 1.82
CA LYS A 587 31.18 -4.58 0.76
C LYS A 587 31.42 -6.00 1.31
N PRO A 588 30.78 -7.03 0.73
CA PRO A 588 30.75 -8.39 1.27
C PRO A 588 31.92 -9.22 0.71
N VAL A 589 32.55 -10.06 1.53
CA VAL A 589 33.45 -11.12 1.05
C VAL A 589 33.11 -12.44 1.73
N ARG A 590 32.89 -13.44 0.87
CA ARG A 590 32.77 -14.87 1.16
C ARG A 590 34.08 -15.41 1.72
N SER A 591 34.05 -16.12 2.86
CA SER A 591 34.58 -17.49 3.03
C SER A 591 34.65 -17.88 4.51
N ALA A 592 34.70 -19.19 4.74
CA ALA A 592 34.52 -19.87 6.02
C ALA A 592 35.74 -19.79 6.95
N ALA A 593 35.50 -19.40 8.21
CA ALA A 593 36.12 -19.96 9.42
C ALA A 593 35.67 -19.15 10.66
N ALA A 594 34.84 -19.77 11.50
CA ALA A 594 34.73 -19.50 12.94
C ALA A 594 35.18 -20.78 13.66
N PRO A 595 35.55 -20.83 14.98
CA PRO A 595 35.45 -19.79 16.02
C PRO A 595 36.67 -19.72 17.00
N ALA A 596 37.12 -18.53 17.40
CA ALA A 596 38.04 -18.40 18.56
C ALA A 596 37.92 -17.08 19.35
N LEU A 597 36.96 -16.21 19.04
CA LEU A 597 36.89 -14.86 19.63
C LEU A 597 35.70 -14.61 20.58
N SER A 598 34.89 -15.63 20.88
CA SER A 598 33.69 -15.48 21.71
C SER A 598 33.86 -15.84 23.19
N ALA A 599 35.05 -16.28 23.62
CA ALA A 599 35.29 -16.78 24.98
C ALA A 599 35.98 -15.77 25.92
N LEU A 600 36.45 -14.62 25.42
CA LEU A 600 37.21 -13.67 26.25
C LEU A 600 36.42 -12.44 26.75
N LEU A 601 35.22 -12.19 26.23
CA LEU A 601 34.44 -11.00 26.61
C LEU A 601 33.41 -11.23 27.74
N VAL A 602 33.16 -12.48 28.15
CA VAL A 602 32.11 -12.80 29.13
C VAL A 602 32.63 -12.84 30.58
N ASN A 603 33.94 -12.89 30.81
CA ASN A 603 34.52 -13.02 32.16
C ASN A 603 34.99 -11.71 32.83
N GLN A 604 34.65 -10.53 32.31
CA GLN A 604 35.04 -9.24 32.93
C GLN A 604 33.89 -8.32 33.33
N LEU A 605 32.63 -8.80 33.29
CA LEU A 605 31.45 -7.98 33.66
C LEU A 605 30.67 -8.52 34.88
N VAL A 606 31.25 -9.44 35.67
CA VAL A 606 30.62 -9.99 36.90
C VAL A 606 31.30 -9.55 38.20
N GLU A 607 32.33 -8.70 38.16
CA GLU A 607 32.86 -8.06 39.38
C GLU A 607 32.98 -6.55 39.18
N ARG A 608 31.88 -5.82 39.44
CA ARG A 608 31.83 -4.49 40.07
C ARG A 608 30.40 -3.98 40.21
#